data_AF-A0A8B3CA10-F1
#
_entry.id   AF-A0A8B3CA10-F1
#
_cell.length_a   1.000
_cell.length_b   1.000
_cell.length_c   1.000
_cell.angle_alpha   90.00
_cell.angle_beta   90.00
_cell.angle_gamma   90.00
#
_symmetry.space_group_name_H-M   'P 1'
#
loop_
_entity.id
_entity.type
_entity.pdbx_description
1 polymer ?
#
loop_
_entity_poly.entity_id
_entity_poly.type
_entity_poly.pdbx_seq_one_letter_code
_entity_poly.pdbx_strand_id
1 'polypeptide(L)'
;MKRTVIQIDENLCNGCGNCVTGCHEGALQLIDGKAVMVSDLYCDGLGACIGECPVGAITFMEREAKPYDEIAVMERLVPKGEAAVLAHLKHLHDHGEAEWVRQGVEYLDRHGIKMDLSLFGAEVSSHDSAGDGEPRPEACRPAMQNAKTPLACGCPGSMAREIRRPGKGFSMAPNRNMEQVQPIQRSELSQFPVQLHLLNPQAGFLRGADLLLAADCTAFASGEFHGRFLRGKSLAIACPKLDSNTEVYVDKLTEMIDVAKIDTLTVLVMEVPCCRGLVRIAQLAREQAERNIPIKVIVLSVAGEVVSDQWI
;
A
#
# COMPACT_ATOMS: atom_id res chain seq x y z
N MET A 1 -21.25 12.81 20.32
CA MET A 1 -21.49 11.36 20.27
C MET A 1 -20.20 10.64 20.66
N LYS A 2 -20.24 9.39 21.13
CA LYS A 2 -19.00 8.62 21.31
C LYS A 2 -18.48 8.19 19.94
N ARG A 3 -17.23 8.50 19.64
CA ARG A 3 -16.55 8.06 18.43
C ARG A 3 -15.04 7.98 18.65
N THR A 4 -14.38 7.25 17.76
CA THR A 4 -12.93 7.15 17.73
C THR A 4 -12.35 8.45 17.17
N VAL A 5 -11.41 9.03 17.91
CA VAL A 5 -10.60 10.18 17.50
C VAL A 5 -9.15 9.92 17.91
N ILE A 6 -8.24 10.77 17.45
CA ILE A 6 -6.85 10.70 17.88
C ILE A 6 -6.64 11.34 19.26
N GLN A 7 -5.66 10.82 19.99
CA GLN A 7 -5.11 11.39 21.20
C GLN A 7 -3.61 11.66 20.98
N ILE A 8 -3.13 12.81 21.46
CA ILE A 8 -1.71 13.17 21.39
C ILE A 8 -1.15 13.21 22.81
N ASP A 9 -0.09 12.45 23.07
CA ASP A 9 0.69 12.53 24.30
C ASP A 9 1.69 13.69 24.21
N GLU A 10 1.41 14.77 24.92
CA GLU A 10 2.25 15.96 24.95
C GLU A 10 3.66 15.70 25.53
N ASN A 11 3.82 14.68 26.39
CA ASN A 11 5.12 14.36 26.97
C ASN A 11 6.03 13.68 25.96
N LEU A 12 5.46 12.85 25.07
CA LEU A 12 6.19 12.19 23.99
C LEU A 12 6.36 13.09 22.76
N CYS A 13 5.41 13.99 22.51
CA CYS A 13 5.46 14.89 21.36
C CYS A 13 6.72 15.78 21.40
N ASN A 14 7.56 15.67 20.38
CA ASN A 14 8.78 16.48 20.26
C ASN A 14 8.61 17.73 19.39
N GLY A 15 7.40 18.03 18.92
CA GLY A 15 7.11 19.23 18.14
C GLY A 15 7.56 19.21 16.68
N CYS A 16 7.94 18.05 16.12
CA CYS A 16 8.47 17.98 14.74
C CYS A 16 7.49 18.42 13.65
N GLY A 17 6.18 18.36 13.88
CA GLY A 17 5.16 18.84 12.94
C GLY A 17 4.83 17.89 11.77
N ASN A 18 5.43 16.71 11.68
CA ASN A 18 5.14 15.74 10.61
C ASN A 18 3.64 15.41 10.52
N CYS A 19 3.01 15.15 11.67
CA CYS A 19 1.56 14.89 11.77
C CYS A 19 0.69 16.06 11.26
N VAL A 20 1.15 17.30 11.35
CA VAL A 20 0.43 18.48 10.83
C VAL A 20 0.48 18.48 9.30
N THR A 21 1.59 18.06 8.72
CA THR A 21 1.77 17.98 7.26
C THR A 21 0.98 16.81 6.67
N GLY A 22 0.91 15.68 7.38
CA GLY A 22 0.16 14.49 6.93
C GLY A 22 -1.34 14.49 7.28
N CYS A 23 -1.87 15.55 7.88
CA CYS A 23 -3.31 15.68 8.13
C CYS A 23 -3.96 16.43 6.97
N HIS A 24 -4.63 15.69 6.08
CA HIS A 24 -5.23 16.24 4.86
C HIS A 24 -6.43 17.16 5.16
N GLU A 25 -7.09 16.95 6.30
CA GLU A 25 -8.24 17.72 6.80
C GLU A 25 -7.78 19.04 7.47
N GLY A 26 -6.48 19.15 7.78
CA GLY A 26 -5.91 20.30 8.48
C GLY A 26 -6.41 20.47 9.92
N ALA A 27 -6.74 19.35 10.59
CA ALA A 27 -7.22 19.25 11.97
C ALA A 27 -6.15 19.47 13.03
N LEU A 28 -4.87 19.30 12.66
CA LEU A 28 -3.73 19.46 13.55
C LEU A 28 -3.01 20.78 13.30
N GLN A 29 -2.51 21.40 14.37
CA GLN A 29 -1.63 22.57 14.32
C GLN A 29 -0.53 22.44 15.37
N LEU A 30 0.58 23.15 15.16
CA LEU A 30 1.59 23.33 16.20
C LEU A 30 1.25 24.55 17.06
N ILE A 31 1.04 24.32 18.35
CA ILE A 31 0.80 25.35 19.37
C ILE A 31 1.84 25.13 20.48
N ASP A 32 2.60 26.16 20.82
CA ASP A 32 3.66 26.11 21.83
C ASP A 32 4.67 24.96 21.64
N GLY A 33 4.99 24.66 20.37
CA GLY A 33 5.92 23.59 20.01
C GLY A 33 5.35 22.17 20.19
N LYS A 34 4.04 22.02 20.36
CA LYS A 34 3.35 20.72 20.48
C LYS A 34 2.25 20.60 19.44
N ALA A 35 2.03 19.39 18.96
CA ALA A 35 0.92 19.10 18.06
C ALA A 35 -0.39 19.10 18.84
N VAL A 36 -1.37 19.88 18.39
CA VAL A 36 -2.68 20.02 19.02
C VAL A 36 -3.77 19.83 17.97
N MET A 37 -4.77 19.03 18.31
CA MET A 37 -6.00 18.91 17.53
C MET A 37 -6.90 20.11 17.83
N VAL A 38 -7.09 20.97 16.83
CA VAL A 38 -7.77 22.26 17.05
C VAL A 38 -9.28 22.14 17.14
N SER A 39 -9.87 21.09 16.58
CA SER A 39 -11.31 20.81 16.67
C SER A 39 -11.61 19.37 16.31
N ASP A 40 -12.55 18.77 17.04
CA ASP A 40 -13.09 17.43 16.73
C ASP A 40 -13.83 17.39 15.39
N LEU A 41 -14.31 18.54 14.88
CA LEU A 41 -15.05 18.62 13.61
C LEU A 41 -14.19 18.26 12.41
N TYR A 42 -12.88 18.48 12.51
CA TYR A 42 -11.95 18.27 11.40
C TYR A 42 -11.23 16.91 11.49
N CYS A 43 -11.32 16.20 12.62
CA CYS A 43 -10.71 14.88 12.75
C CYS A 43 -11.65 13.85 12.14
N ASP A 44 -11.28 13.24 11.02
CA ASP A 44 -12.07 12.17 10.39
C ASP A 44 -12.13 10.89 11.26
N GLY A 45 -11.10 10.63 12.06
CA GLY A 45 -10.92 9.41 12.83
C GLY A 45 -10.21 8.28 12.07
N LEU A 46 -9.64 8.56 10.88
CA LEU A 46 -8.96 7.57 10.05
C LEU A 46 -7.48 7.38 10.44
N GLY A 47 -6.90 8.35 11.14
CA GLY A 47 -5.58 8.20 11.77
C GLY A 47 -4.38 8.34 10.83
N ALA A 48 -4.51 9.05 9.71
CA ALA A 48 -3.40 9.35 8.79
C ALA A 48 -2.15 9.90 9.52
N CYS A 49 -2.36 10.74 10.55
CA CYS A 49 -1.29 11.35 11.34
C CYS A 49 -0.54 10.40 12.27
N ILE A 50 -1.07 9.20 12.58
CA ILE A 50 -0.44 8.27 13.53
C ILE A 50 0.88 7.75 12.96
N GLY A 51 0.88 7.33 11.69
CA GLY A 51 2.08 6.84 10.99
C GLY A 51 3.15 7.92 10.77
N GLU A 52 2.75 9.19 10.76
CA GLU A 52 3.65 10.32 10.56
C GLU A 52 4.44 10.70 11.82
N CYS A 53 4.03 10.21 12.99
CA CYS A 53 4.67 10.56 14.26
C CYS A 53 5.92 9.71 14.51
N PRO A 54 7.15 10.26 14.39
CA PRO A 54 8.39 9.48 14.51
C PRO A 54 8.67 8.99 15.94
N VAL A 55 7.98 9.57 16.93
CA VAL A 55 8.12 9.26 18.36
C VAL A 55 6.91 8.50 18.91
N GLY A 56 5.93 8.15 18.08
CA GLY A 56 4.75 7.39 18.49
C GLY A 56 3.86 8.10 19.52
N ALA A 57 3.78 9.43 19.48
CA ALA A 57 3.00 10.23 20.43
C ALA A 57 1.50 10.28 20.13
N ILE A 58 1.01 9.66 19.04
CA ILE A 58 -0.38 9.76 18.61
C ILE A 58 -1.00 8.36 18.60
N THR A 59 -2.16 8.21 19.24
CA THR A 59 -2.91 6.95 19.33
C THR A 59 -4.40 7.18 19.09
N PHE A 60 -5.16 6.11 18.87
CA PHE A 60 -6.61 6.19 18.87
C PHE A 60 -7.17 6.16 20.29
N MET A 61 -8.25 6.91 20.52
CA MET A 61 -9.05 6.83 21.72
C MET A 61 -10.55 6.95 21.39
N GLU A 62 -11.39 6.31 22.19
CA GLU A 62 -12.83 6.57 22.17
C GLU A 62 -13.18 7.60 23.23
N ARG A 63 -13.80 8.71 22.81
CA ARG A 63 -14.35 9.73 23.72
C ARG A 63 -15.61 10.34 23.17
N GLU A 64 -16.30 11.11 24.00
CA GLU A 64 -17.35 12.00 23.50
C GLU A 64 -16.72 13.15 22.71
N ALA A 65 -17.07 13.22 21.43
CA ALA A 65 -16.59 14.25 20.51
C ALA A 65 -17.72 14.72 19.59
N LYS A 66 -17.55 15.90 18.99
CA LYS A 66 -18.42 16.35 17.90
C LYS A 66 -18.21 15.44 16.67
N PRO A 67 -19.27 15.21 15.87
CA PRO A 67 -19.14 14.46 14.62
C PRO A 67 -18.19 15.19 13.66
N TYR A 68 -17.55 14.42 12.78
CA TYR A 68 -16.80 14.99 11.66
C TYR A 68 -17.74 15.76 10.73
N ASP A 69 -17.27 16.90 10.22
CA ASP A 69 -18.03 17.80 9.36
C ASP A 69 -17.20 18.16 8.12
N GLU A 70 -17.50 17.47 7.01
CA GLU A 70 -16.81 17.65 5.74
C GLU A 70 -16.95 19.08 5.20
N ILE A 71 -18.13 19.69 5.36
CA ILE A 71 -18.37 21.06 4.88
C ILE A 71 -17.46 22.04 5.62
N ALA A 72 -17.33 21.87 6.94
CA ALA A 72 -16.44 22.69 7.76
C ALA A 72 -14.95 22.49 7.41
N VAL A 73 -14.55 21.29 6.96
CA VAL A 73 -13.19 21.03 6.44
C VAL A 73 -12.99 21.75 5.11
N MET A 74 -13.93 21.64 4.18
CA MET A 74 -13.85 22.27 2.86
C MET A 74 -13.76 23.79 2.93
N GLU A 75 -14.52 24.44 3.82
CA GLU A 75 -14.43 25.88 4.09
C GLU A 75 -13.01 26.34 4.47
N ARG A 76 -12.25 25.46 5.11
CA ARG A 76 -10.89 25.73 5.58
C ARG A 76 -9.82 25.36 4.54
N LEU A 77 -10.06 24.35 3.71
CA LEU A 77 -9.11 23.86 2.73
C LEU A 77 -9.17 24.63 1.41
N VAL A 78 -10.36 25.04 0.95
CA VAL A 78 -10.53 25.79 -0.29
C VAL A 78 -9.65 27.05 -0.35
N PRO A 79 -9.56 27.89 0.70
CA PRO A 79 -8.67 29.05 0.70
C PRO A 79 -7.17 28.70 0.61
N LYS A 80 -6.77 27.46 0.93
CA LYS A 80 -5.38 26.99 0.86
C LYS A 80 -4.99 26.53 -0.54
N GLY A 81 -5.95 26.45 -1.47
CA GLY A 81 -5.73 26.17 -2.88
C GLY A 81 -6.08 24.75 -3.32
N GLU A 82 -6.09 24.56 -4.63
CA GLU A 82 -6.55 23.35 -5.31
C GLU A 82 -5.82 22.08 -4.85
N ALA A 83 -4.49 22.14 -4.71
CA ALA A 83 -3.70 20.98 -4.30
C ALA A 83 -4.10 20.43 -2.91
N ALA A 84 -4.48 21.30 -1.97
CA ALA A 84 -4.91 20.89 -0.63
C ALA A 84 -6.28 20.19 -0.67
N VAL A 85 -7.21 20.74 -1.44
CA VAL A 85 -8.56 20.16 -1.62
C VAL A 85 -8.47 18.81 -2.33
N LEU A 86 -7.65 18.71 -3.37
CA LEU A 86 -7.46 17.48 -4.12
C LEU A 86 -6.82 16.38 -3.27
N ALA A 87 -5.80 16.71 -2.47
CA ALA A 87 -5.17 15.76 -1.56
C ALA A 87 -6.16 15.24 -0.50
N HIS A 88 -7.02 16.12 0.02
CA HIS A 88 -8.10 15.78 0.95
C HIS A 88 -9.15 14.85 0.34
N LEU A 89 -9.71 15.20 -0.82
CA LEU A 89 -10.71 14.35 -1.49
C LEU A 89 -10.13 12.98 -1.88
N LYS A 90 -8.84 12.94 -2.27
CA LYS A 90 -8.13 11.69 -2.54
C LYS A 90 -8.01 10.82 -1.28
N HIS A 91 -7.61 11.41 -0.16
CA HIS A 91 -7.50 10.71 1.12
C HIS A 91 -8.83 10.05 1.49
N LEU A 92 -9.93 10.80 1.44
CA LEU A 92 -11.26 10.25 1.72
C LEU A 92 -11.65 9.12 0.75
N HIS A 93 -11.34 9.28 -0.55
CA HIS A 93 -11.58 8.25 -1.55
C HIS A 93 -10.79 6.96 -1.29
N ASP A 94 -9.49 7.08 -0.99
CA ASP A 94 -8.58 5.96 -0.73
C ASP A 94 -9.02 5.16 0.51
N HIS A 95 -9.70 5.81 1.46
CA HIS A 95 -10.27 5.19 2.65
C HIS A 95 -11.72 4.73 2.49
N GLY A 96 -12.32 4.88 1.30
CA GLY A 96 -13.66 4.40 1.00
C GLY A 96 -14.80 5.26 1.55
N GLU A 97 -14.52 6.49 1.97
CA GLU A 97 -15.49 7.41 2.59
C GLU A 97 -16.33 8.16 1.53
N ALA A 98 -17.06 7.39 0.71
CA ALA A 98 -17.80 7.90 -0.44
C ALA A 98 -18.84 8.99 -0.10
N GLU A 99 -19.39 8.95 1.12
CA GLU A 99 -20.34 9.96 1.61
C GLU A 99 -19.67 11.32 1.79
N TRP A 100 -18.50 11.35 2.44
CA TRP A 100 -17.75 12.59 2.66
C TRP A 100 -17.14 13.11 1.36
N VAL A 101 -16.65 12.23 0.48
CA VAL A 101 -16.22 12.63 -0.87
C VAL A 101 -17.37 13.33 -1.61
N ARG A 102 -18.58 12.77 -1.57
CA ARG A 102 -19.75 13.39 -2.22
C ARG A 102 -20.09 14.76 -1.63
N GLN A 103 -20.05 14.91 -0.31
CA GLN A 103 -20.30 16.19 0.35
C GLN A 103 -19.24 17.24 -0.04
N GLY A 104 -17.97 16.84 -0.13
CA GLY A 104 -16.89 17.73 -0.56
C GLY A 104 -17.03 18.17 -2.02
N VAL A 105 -17.39 17.26 -2.93
CA VAL A 105 -17.67 17.59 -4.34
C VAL A 105 -18.89 18.52 -4.45
N GLU A 106 -19.97 18.23 -3.73
CA GLU A 106 -21.15 19.09 -3.71
C GLU A 106 -20.85 20.49 -3.17
N TYR A 107 -19.95 20.60 -2.18
CA TYR A 107 -19.47 21.90 -1.70
C TYR A 107 -18.79 22.70 -2.81
N LEU A 108 -17.90 22.07 -3.60
CA LEU A 108 -17.22 22.73 -4.71
C LEU A 108 -18.20 23.21 -5.78
N ASP A 109 -19.18 22.39 -6.13
CA ASP A 109 -20.22 22.72 -7.12
C ASP A 109 -21.05 23.92 -6.66
N ARG A 110 -21.52 23.92 -5.41
CA ARG A 110 -22.30 25.02 -4.83
C ARG A 110 -21.55 26.35 -4.79
N HIS A 111 -20.22 26.31 -4.67
CA HIS A 111 -19.37 27.50 -4.65
C HIS A 111 -18.79 27.85 -6.03
N GLY A 112 -19.14 27.11 -7.09
CA GLY A 112 -18.71 27.36 -8.46
C GLY A 112 -17.21 27.13 -8.68
N ILE A 113 -16.57 26.29 -7.86
CA ILE A 113 -15.13 26.02 -7.93
C ILE A 113 -14.90 24.86 -8.89
N LYS A 114 -14.35 25.16 -10.07
CA LYS A 114 -14.03 24.14 -11.08
C LYS A 114 -12.70 23.50 -10.77
N MET A 115 -12.69 22.19 -10.52
CA MET A 115 -11.48 21.38 -10.35
C MET A 115 -11.51 20.19 -11.30
N ASP A 116 -10.35 19.76 -11.77
CA ASP A 116 -10.23 18.55 -12.58
C ASP A 116 -10.22 17.30 -11.68
N LEU A 117 -11.42 16.81 -11.37
CA LEU A 117 -11.62 15.63 -10.54
C LEU A 117 -11.24 14.31 -11.24
N SER A 118 -10.92 14.35 -12.55
CA SER A 118 -10.48 13.17 -13.31
C SER A 118 -9.14 12.60 -12.81
N LEU A 119 -8.36 13.41 -12.10
CA LEU A 119 -7.10 13.03 -11.46
C LEU A 119 -7.28 12.03 -10.29
N PHE A 120 -8.51 11.82 -9.78
CA PHE A 120 -8.79 11.01 -8.59
C PHE A 120 -9.70 9.80 -8.85
N GLY A 121 -9.97 9.45 -10.11
CA GLY A 121 -10.65 8.19 -10.47
C GLY A 121 -12.12 8.10 -10.06
N ALA A 122 -12.74 9.20 -9.64
CA ALA A 122 -14.16 9.24 -9.27
C ALA A 122 -15.03 9.56 -10.50
N GLU A 123 -15.59 8.52 -11.15
CA GLU A 123 -16.78 8.71 -11.97
C GLU A 123 -17.95 9.03 -11.03
N VAL A 124 -18.19 10.32 -10.78
CA VAL A 124 -19.41 10.77 -10.10
C VAL A 124 -20.45 11.03 -11.18
N SER A 125 -21.40 10.11 -11.31
CA SER A 125 -22.57 10.27 -12.17
C SER A 125 -23.45 11.39 -11.62
N SER A 126 -23.29 12.61 -12.14
CA SER A 126 -24.23 13.69 -11.92
C SER A 126 -25.52 13.40 -12.69
N HIS A 127 -26.63 13.31 -11.97
CA HIS A 127 -27.98 13.18 -12.53
C HIS A 127 -28.28 14.30 -13.53
N ASP A 128 -28.87 13.88 -14.65
CA ASP A 128 -29.45 14.71 -15.70
C ASP A 128 -30.34 15.84 -15.13
N SER A 129 -30.04 17.06 -15.55
CA SER A 129 -31.00 18.15 -15.60
C SER A 129 -30.98 18.72 -17.01
N ALA A 130 -32.06 18.44 -17.74
CA ALA A 130 -32.32 18.88 -19.09
C ALA A 130 -32.30 20.42 -19.22
N GLY A 131 -31.73 20.90 -20.33
CA GLY A 131 -31.75 22.29 -20.76
C GLY A 131 -31.06 22.46 -22.10
N ASP A 132 -31.88 22.63 -23.15
CA ASP A 132 -31.59 22.57 -24.58
C ASP A 132 -30.54 23.56 -25.14
N GLY A 133 -29.86 23.18 -26.24
CA GLY A 133 -29.26 24.17 -27.16
C GLY A 133 -28.05 23.76 -28.02
N GLU A 134 -28.18 22.75 -28.90
CA GLU A 134 -27.63 22.63 -30.28
C GLU A 134 -26.13 22.89 -30.66
N PRO A 135 -25.63 22.35 -31.80
CA PRO A 135 -24.52 21.39 -31.82
C PRO A 135 -23.21 21.94 -32.43
N ARG A 136 -22.09 21.23 -32.18
CA ARG A 136 -20.82 21.45 -32.90
C ARG A 136 -20.16 20.11 -33.30
N PRO A 137 -19.40 20.11 -34.41
CA PRO A 137 -19.55 19.10 -35.45
C PRO A 137 -18.64 17.88 -35.27
N GLU A 138 -19.12 16.77 -35.81
CA GLU A 138 -18.47 15.48 -35.91
C GLU A 138 -17.10 15.57 -36.58
N ALA A 139 -16.10 14.97 -35.94
CA ALA A 139 -14.90 14.49 -36.62
C ALA A 139 -14.53 13.10 -36.10
N CYS A 140 -14.81 12.11 -36.97
CA CYS A 140 -14.20 10.80 -37.10
C CYS A 140 -13.94 9.96 -35.82
N ARG A 141 -14.92 9.12 -35.48
CA ARG A 141 -14.67 7.83 -34.81
C ARG A 141 -14.53 6.72 -35.86
N PRO A 142 -13.55 5.80 -35.77
CA PRO A 142 -13.68 4.51 -36.42
C PRO A 142 -14.65 3.64 -35.59
N ALA A 143 -15.52 2.93 -36.30
CA ALA A 143 -16.59 2.11 -35.73
C ALA A 143 -16.03 0.94 -34.90
N MET A 144 -16.34 0.92 -33.60
CA MET A 144 -16.28 -0.30 -32.79
C MET A 144 -17.61 -1.06 -32.94
N GLN A 145 -17.55 -2.24 -33.53
CA GLN A 145 -18.63 -3.22 -33.45
C GLN A 145 -18.72 -3.77 -32.03
N ASN A 146 -19.95 -3.83 -31.54
CA ASN A 146 -20.38 -4.41 -30.28
C ASN A 146 -19.73 -5.79 -30.01
N ALA A 147 -18.89 -5.85 -29.00
CA ALA A 147 -18.67 -7.07 -28.23
C ALA A 147 -18.73 -6.69 -26.74
N LYS A 148 -19.82 -7.07 -26.07
CA LYS A 148 -19.94 -7.03 -24.61
C LYS A 148 -18.81 -7.88 -24.02
N THR A 149 -17.70 -7.24 -23.69
CA THR A 149 -16.65 -7.84 -22.86
C THR A 149 -16.87 -7.34 -21.43
N PRO A 150 -16.89 -8.21 -20.42
CA PRO A 150 -17.02 -7.76 -19.04
C PRO A 150 -15.82 -6.86 -18.72
N LEU A 151 -16.09 -5.61 -18.35
CA LEU A 151 -15.08 -4.66 -17.92
C LEU A 151 -14.38 -5.24 -16.68
N ALA A 152 -13.08 -5.50 -16.80
CA ALA A 152 -12.24 -5.89 -15.69
C ALA A 152 -11.95 -4.64 -14.84
N CYS A 153 -12.90 -4.29 -13.98
CA CYS A 153 -12.75 -3.18 -13.04
C CYS A 153 -11.81 -3.61 -11.90
N GLY A 154 -10.52 -3.34 -12.08
CA GLY A 154 -9.48 -3.49 -11.06
C GLY A 154 -8.15 -2.98 -11.59
N CYS A 155 -7.40 -2.23 -10.78
CA CYS A 155 -6.03 -1.87 -11.13
C CYS A 155 -5.25 -3.16 -11.42
N PRO A 156 -4.60 -3.30 -12.59
CA PRO A 156 -3.80 -4.49 -12.88
C PRO A 156 -2.74 -4.74 -11.79
N GLY A 157 -2.33 -3.68 -11.07
CA GLY A 157 -1.46 -3.71 -9.90
C GLY A 157 -1.93 -4.57 -8.73
N SER A 158 -3.24 -4.73 -8.53
CA SER A 158 -3.81 -5.51 -7.41
C SER A 158 -4.41 -6.85 -7.85
N MET A 159 -4.56 -7.08 -9.16
CA MET A 159 -5.05 -8.36 -9.67
C MET A 159 -3.99 -9.45 -9.49
N ALA A 160 -4.34 -10.46 -8.69
CA ALA A 160 -3.53 -11.66 -8.50
C ALA A 160 -3.41 -12.46 -9.79
N ARG A 161 -2.19 -12.78 -10.20
CA ARG A 161 -1.87 -13.52 -11.43
C ARG A 161 -0.63 -14.37 -11.22
N GLU A 162 -0.68 -15.55 -11.82
CA GLU A 162 0.48 -16.42 -11.96
C GLU A 162 1.18 -16.14 -13.30
N ILE A 163 2.48 -15.88 -13.25
CA ILE A 163 3.31 -15.60 -14.41
C ILE A 163 3.77 -16.94 -14.99
N ARG A 164 2.97 -17.48 -15.92
CA ARG A 164 3.33 -18.69 -16.67
C ARG A 164 4.40 -18.37 -17.69
N ARG A 165 5.59 -18.96 -17.52
CA ARG A 165 6.64 -18.92 -18.57
C ARG A 165 6.55 -20.20 -19.41
N PRO A 166 6.50 -20.11 -20.75
CA PRO A 166 6.60 -21.29 -21.61
C PRO A 166 7.91 -22.01 -21.31
N GLY A 167 7.80 -23.32 -21.13
CA GLY A 167 8.68 -24.11 -20.28
C GLY A 167 10.16 -24.16 -20.67
N LYS A 168 10.92 -24.73 -19.72
CA LYS A 168 12.22 -25.38 -19.91
C LYS A 168 12.14 -26.36 -21.09
N GLY A 169 12.29 -25.86 -22.32
CA GLY A 169 12.52 -26.67 -23.50
C GLY A 169 13.86 -27.38 -23.37
N PHE A 170 13.89 -28.65 -23.77
CA PHE A 170 15.07 -29.51 -23.83
C PHE A 170 16.35 -28.74 -24.16
N SER A 171 17.36 -28.83 -23.29
CA SER A 171 18.70 -28.38 -23.62
C SER A 171 19.25 -29.26 -24.74
N MET A 172 19.33 -28.70 -25.94
CA MET A 172 20.23 -29.21 -26.98
C MET A 172 21.66 -29.20 -26.43
N ALA A 173 22.39 -30.28 -26.65
CA ALA A 173 23.78 -30.44 -26.19
C ALA A 173 24.64 -29.24 -26.61
N PRO A 174 25.56 -28.75 -25.76
CA PRO A 174 26.30 -27.54 -26.04
C PRO A 174 27.28 -27.77 -27.21
N ASN A 175 27.22 -26.88 -28.20
CA ASN A 175 28.19 -26.81 -29.27
C ASN A 175 29.51 -26.26 -28.71
N ARG A 176 30.61 -27.00 -28.87
CA ARG A 176 31.89 -26.80 -28.15
C ARG A 176 32.68 -25.53 -28.54
N ASN A 177 32.21 -24.72 -29.48
CA ASN A 177 32.95 -23.57 -30.02
C ASN A 177 32.09 -22.29 -30.02
N MET A 178 31.74 -21.78 -28.84
CA MET A 178 31.22 -20.43 -28.70
C MET A 178 31.84 -19.80 -27.46
N GLU A 179 32.52 -18.67 -27.64
CA GLU A 179 32.98 -17.82 -26.55
C GLU A 179 31.86 -17.63 -25.54
N GLN A 180 32.22 -17.70 -24.25
CA GLN A 180 31.29 -17.70 -23.12
C GLN A 180 30.43 -16.43 -23.11
N VAL A 181 29.33 -16.45 -23.84
CA VAL A 181 28.23 -15.51 -23.63
C VAL A 181 27.67 -15.88 -22.25
N GLN A 182 27.95 -15.02 -21.26
CA GLN A 182 27.34 -15.10 -19.93
C GLN A 182 25.83 -15.32 -20.13
N PRO A 183 25.26 -16.41 -19.58
CA PRO A 183 23.85 -16.71 -19.81
C PRO A 183 23.01 -15.54 -19.27
N ILE A 184 22.24 -14.90 -20.14
CA ILE A 184 21.29 -13.84 -19.75
C ILE A 184 20.41 -14.42 -18.65
N GLN A 185 20.55 -13.88 -17.43
CA GLN A 185 19.83 -14.39 -16.28
C GLN A 185 18.34 -14.08 -16.46
N ARG A 186 17.52 -15.13 -16.54
CA ARG A 186 16.08 -14.99 -16.70
C ARG A 186 15.44 -14.69 -15.35
N SER A 187 14.40 -13.86 -15.36
CA SER A 187 13.60 -13.59 -14.16
C SER A 187 13.00 -14.88 -13.60
N GLU A 188 13.15 -15.08 -12.30
CA GLU A 188 12.60 -16.21 -11.55
C GLU A 188 11.22 -15.91 -10.93
N LEU A 189 10.67 -14.69 -11.09
CA LEU A 189 9.41 -14.28 -10.46
C LEU A 189 8.22 -15.07 -11.00
N SER A 190 7.46 -15.77 -10.16
CA SER A 190 6.35 -16.64 -10.59
C SER A 190 4.97 -16.01 -10.48
N GLN A 191 4.82 -14.87 -9.80
CA GLN A 191 3.52 -14.28 -9.48
C GLN A 191 3.52 -12.76 -9.35
N PHE A 192 2.33 -12.17 -9.40
CA PHE A 192 2.08 -10.75 -9.15
C PHE A 192 0.67 -10.56 -8.52
N PRO A 193 0.43 -9.59 -7.61
CA PRO A 193 1.38 -8.64 -7.03
C PRO A 193 2.43 -9.29 -6.12
N VAL A 194 3.46 -8.54 -5.78
CA VAL A 194 4.53 -8.99 -4.88
C VAL A 194 4.54 -8.25 -3.54
N GLN A 195 3.91 -7.09 -3.44
CA GLN A 195 3.81 -6.35 -2.19
C GLN A 195 2.91 -7.09 -1.20
N LEU A 196 3.40 -7.34 0.01
CA LEU A 196 2.65 -8.05 1.05
C LEU A 196 1.32 -7.37 1.37
N HIS A 197 1.29 -6.03 1.30
CA HIS A 197 0.07 -5.25 1.48
C HIS A 197 -1.02 -5.60 0.45
N LEU A 198 -0.66 -5.92 -0.78
CA LEU A 198 -1.59 -6.25 -1.88
C LEU A 198 -1.82 -7.75 -2.05
N LEU A 199 -0.95 -8.59 -1.48
CA LEU A 199 -1.07 -10.04 -1.59
C LEU A 199 -2.33 -10.53 -0.89
N ASN A 200 -3.09 -11.36 -1.61
CA ASN A 200 -4.16 -12.18 -1.03
C ASN A 200 -3.52 -13.44 -0.43
N PRO A 201 -3.61 -13.67 0.90
CA PRO A 201 -3.04 -14.84 1.57
C PRO A 201 -3.53 -16.18 1.02
N GLN A 202 -4.72 -16.22 0.43
CA GLN A 202 -5.33 -17.45 -0.11
C GLN A 202 -5.08 -17.65 -1.62
N ALA A 203 -4.21 -16.85 -2.23
CA ALA A 203 -3.91 -16.97 -3.65
C ALA A 203 -3.35 -18.37 -4.00
N GLY A 204 -3.77 -18.91 -5.16
CA GLY A 204 -3.43 -20.28 -5.54
C GLY A 204 -1.92 -20.56 -5.64
N PHE A 205 -1.11 -19.57 -6.02
CA PHE A 205 0.35 -19.68 -6.10
C PHE A 205 1.07 -19.72 -4.74
N LEU A 206 0.36 -19.46 -3.63
CA LEU A 206 0.89 -19.60 -2.27
C LEU A 206 0.65 -21.01 -1.70
N ARG A 207 -0.17 -21.83 -2.36
CA ARG A 207 -0.54 -23.15 -1.83
C ARG A 207 0.66 -24.10 -1.82
N GLY A 208 1.10 -24.51 -0.63
CA GLY A 208 2.30 -25.35 -0.49
C GLY A 208 3.57 -24.71 -1.04
N ALA A 209 3.62 -23.37 -1.04
CA ALA A 209 4.78 -22.66 -1.58
C ALA A 209 5.90 -22.53 -0.54
N ASP A 210 7.14 -22.49 -1.02
CA ASP A 210 8.21 -21.82 -0.30
C ASP A 210 8.03 -20.31 -0.45
N LEU A 211 7.86 -19.58 0.66
CA LEU A 211 7.68 -18.14 0.65
C LEU A 211 9.01 -17.43 0.92
N LEU A 212 9.37 -16.46 0.08
CA LEU A 212 10.42 -15.48 0.33
C LEU A 212 9.76 -14.16 0.75
N LEU A 213 9.91 -13.80 2.02
CA LEU A 213 9.59 -12.48 2.56
C LEU A 213 10.85 -11.61 2.51
N ALA A 214 10.92 -10.69 1.55
CA ALA A 214 12.11 -9.87 1.31
C ALA A 214 11.87 -8.40 1.67
N ALA A 215 12.82 -7.78 2.36
CA ALA A 215 12.82 -6.32 2.50
C ALA A 215 13.07 -5.65 1.15
N ASP A 216 12.36 -4.56 0.83
CA ASP A 216 12.35 -3.93 -0.50
C ASP A 216 13.74 -3.66 -1.08
N CYS A 217 14.66 -3.15 -0.26
CA CYS A 217 16.01 -2.80 -0.66
C CYS A 217 16.91 -4.02 -0.98
N THR A 218 16.56 -5.23 -0.54
CA THR A 218 17.40 -6.43 -0.75
C THR A 218 17.55 -6.80 -2.23
N ALA A 219 16.49 -6.58 -3.03
CA ALA A 219 16.51 -6.84 -4.47
C ALA A 219 17.41 -5.86 -5.23
N PHE A 220 17.56 -4.64 -4.73
CA PHE A 220 18.40 -3.61 -5.33
C PHE A 220 19.86 -3.66 -4.83
N ALA A 221 20.07 -4.16 -3.60
CA ALA A 221 21.40 -4.35 -3.05
C ALA A 221 22.10 -5.59 -3.64
N SER A 222 21.36 -6.68 -3.89
CA SER A 222 21.92 -7.92 -4.45
C SER A 222 21.61 -8.04 -5.95
N GLY A 223 22.62 -7.81 -6.81
CA GLY A 223 22.47 -7.91 -8.26
C GLY A 223 21.92 -9.25 -8.79
N GLU A 224 22.19 -10.35 -8.06
CA GLU A 224 21.76 -11.71 -8.43
C GLU A 224 20.54 -12.19 -7.61
N PHE A 225 19.67 -11.27 -7.16
CA PHE A 225 18.54 -11.56 -6.27
C PHE A 225 17.66 -12.71 -6.75
N HIS A 226 17.28 -12.69 -8.04
CA HIS A 226 16.37 -13.68 -8.60
C HIS A 226 16.96 -15.09 -8.54
N GLY A 227 18.20 -15.25 -8.98
CA GLY A 227 18.87 -16.55 -9.01
C GLY A 227 19.26 -17.06 -7.62
N ARG A 228 19.68 -16.16 -6.72
CA ARG A 228 20.18 -16.53 -5.37
C ARG A 228 19.08 -16.80 -4.36
N PHE A 229 18.03 -15.99 -4.36
CA PHE A 229 17.03 -15.99 -3.28
C PHE A 229 15.63 -16.34 -3.74
N LEU A 230 15.21 -15.89 -4.93
CA LEU A 230 13.82 -16.04 -5.38
C LEU A 230 13.54 -17.36 -6.10
N ARG A 231 14.53 -17.99 -6.72
CA ARG A 231 14.34 -19.20 -7.54
C ARG A 231 13.53 -20.27 -6.78
N GLY A 232 12.39 -20.64 -7.36
CA GLY A 232 11.50 -21.68 -6.83
C GLY A 232 10.62 -21.23 -5.66
N LYS A 233 10.60 -19.94 -5.32
CA LYS A 233 9.82 -19.39 -4.21
C LYS A 233 8.78 -18.39 -4.71
N SER A 234 7.66 -18.32 -3.98
CA SER A 234 6.74 -17.19 -4.10
C SER A 234 7.32 -16.00 -3.33
N LEU A 235 7.14 -14.79 -3.86
CA LEU A 235 7.68 -13.54 -3.31
C LEU A 235 6.62 -12.72 -2.55
N ALA A 236 6.97 -12.27 -1.36
CA ALA A 236 6.34 -11.16 -0.68
C ALA A 236 7.40 -10.11 -0.35
N ILE A 237 7.16 -8.84 -0.71
CA ILE A 237 8.02 -7.71 -0.32
C ILE A 237 7.31 -6.81 0.67
N ALA A 238 8.05 -6.30 1.65
CA ALA A 238 7.56 -5.35 2.64
C ALA A 238 8.72 -4.56 3.25
N CYS A 239 8.47 -3.32 3.64
CA CYS A 239 9.43 -2.48 4.35
C CYS A 239 8.80 -1.93 5.62
N PRO A 240 9.10 -2.47 6.82
CA PRO A 240 8.47 -2.02 8.06
C PRO A 240 8.79 -0.56 8.45
N LYS A 241 9.73 0.08 7.74
CA LYS A 241 10.02 1.51 7.91
C LYS A 241 9.14 2.42 7.05
N LEU A 242 8.71 1.92 5.89
CA LEU A 242 7.97 2.69 4.89
C LEU A 242 6.49 2.32 4.87
N ASP A 243 6.19 1.08 5.22
CA ASP A 243 4.83 0.56 5.26
C ASP A 243 4.14 1.01 6.56
N SER A 244 2.88 1.41 6.43
CA SER A 244 1.97 1.65 7.54
C SER A 244 1.13 0.40 7.84
N ASN A 245 0.55 0.33 9.04
CA ASN A 245 -0.33 -0.77 9.48
C ASN A 245 0.30 -2.16 9.36
N THR A 246 1.58 -2.29 9.75
CA THR A 246 2.34 -3.55 9.61
C THR A 246 1.79 -4.71 10.44
N GLU A 247 0.87 -4.45 11.37
CA GLU A 247 0.14 -5.46 12.14
C GLU A 247 -0.62 -6.42 11.21
N VAL A 248 -1.19 -5.90 10.10
CA VAL A 248 -1.90 -6.70 9.10
C VAL A 248 -0.98 -7.73 8.43
N TYR A 249 0.34 -7.52 8.46
CA TYR A 249 1.31 -8.46 7.89
C TYR A 249 1.44 -9.71 8.74
N VAL A 250 1.28 -9.58 10.06
CA VAL A 250 1.27 -10.74 10.96
C VAL A 250 0.06 -11.61 10.60
N ASP A 251 -1.14 -11.03 10.55
CA ASP A 251 -2.37 -11.76 10.21
C ASP A 251 -2.30 -12.43 8.84
N LYS A 252 -1.81 -11.71 7.82
CA LYS A 252 -1.64 -12.27 6.47
C LYS A 252 -0.67 -13.43 6.44
N LEU A 253 0.48 -13.32 7.12
CA LEU A 253 1.46 -14.41 7.16
C LEU A 253 0.91 -15.60 7.95
N THR A 254 0.20 -15.37 9.06
CA THR A 254 -0.51 -16.41 9.81
C THR A 254 -1.49 -17.16 8.90
N GLU A 255 -2.30 -16.43 8.12
CA GLU A 255 -3.23 -17.03 7.16
C GLU A 255 -2.52 -17.79 6.02
N MET A 256 -1.39 -17.27 5.52
CA MET A 256 -0.56 -18.00 4.55
C MET A 256 -0.02 -19.31 5.13
N ILE A 257 0.38 -19.31 6.40
CA ILE A 257 0.88 -20.48 7.12
C ILE A 257 -0.25 -21.51 7.30
N ASP A 258 -1.43 -21.12 7.78
CA ASP A 258 -2.47 -22.07 8.14
C ASP A 258 -3.37 -22.47 6.97
N VAL A 259 -3.78 -21.51 6.15
CA VAL A 259 -4.78 -21.72 5.09
C VAL A 259 -4.13 -22.04 3.75
N ALA A 260 -3.20 -21.20 3.28
CA ALA A 260 -2.45 -21.52 2.06
C ALA A 260 -1.46 -22.67 2.27
N LYS A 261 -1.14 -22.97 3.53
CA LYS A 261 -0.25 -24.06 3.89
C LYS A 261 1.14 -23.93 3.26
N ILE A 262 1.76 -22.75 3.33
CA ILE A 262 3.15 -22.59 2.89
C ILE A 262 4.06 -23.59 3.63
N ASP A 263 5.13 -24.03 2.96
CA ASP A 263 6.03 -25.09 3.43
C ASP A 263 7.21 -24.50 4.23
N THR A 264 7.82 -23.43 3.72
CA THR A 264 8.91 -22.71 4.40
C THR A 264 8.78 -21.20 4.25
N LEU A 265 9.34 -20.47 5.21
CA LEU A 265 9.41 -19.01 5.16
C LEU A 265 10.87 -18.56 5.23
N THR A 266 11.37 -17.99 4.14
CA THR A 266 12.68 -17.32 4.10
C THR A 266 12.48 -15.83 4.29
N VAL A 267 13.12 -15.25 5.30
CA VAL A 267 13.09 -13.81 5.58
C VAL A 267 14.43 -13.20 5.18
N LEU A 268 14.43 -12.42 4.12
CA LEU A 268 15.62 -11.75 3.58
C LEU A 268 15.60 -10.28 3.98
N VAL A 269 16.58 -9.87 4.77
CA VAL A 269 16.63 -8.54 5.39
C VAL A 269 18.00 -7.90 5.23
N MET A 270 18.09 -6.59 5.43
CA MET A 270 19.36 -5.88 5.50
C MET A 270 19.88 -5.83 6.95
N GLU A 271 21.19 -5.59 7.14
CA GLU A 271 21.84 -5.48 8.45
C GLU A 271 21.39 -4.26 9.28
N VAL A 272 20.72 -3.30 8.63
CA VAL A 272 20.22 -2.08 9.26
C VAL A 272 19.10 -2.36 10.27
N PRO A 273 19.00 -1.55 11.35
CA PRO A 273 18.07 -1.83 12.45
C PRO A 273 16.60 -1.85 12.05
N CYS A 274 16.21 -1.09 11.02
CA CYS A 274 14.82 -1.05 10.57
C CYS A 274 14.31 -2.40 10.02
N CYS A 275 15.18 -3.26 9.48
CA CYS A 275 14.76 -4.56 8.95
C CYS A 275 14.49 -5.62 10.02
N ARG A 276 14.88 -5.37 11.29
CA ARG A 276 14.55 -6.27 12.42
C ARG A 276 13.05 -6.45 12.62
N GLY A 277 12.26 -5.42 12.29
CA GLY A 277 10.80 -5.47 12.35
C GLY A 277 10.23 -6.59 11.47
N LEU A 278 10.79 -6.80 10.28
CA LEU A 278 10.30 -7.83 9.35
C LEU A 278 10.55 -9.25 9.88
N VAL A 279 11.70 -9.47 10.52
CA VAL A 279 11.99 -10.74 11.22
C VAL A 279 11.01 -10.97 12.36
N ARG A 280 10.72 -9.92 13.15
CA ARG A 280 9.77 -10.02 14.27
C ARG A 280 8.35 -10.33 13.78
N ILE A 281 7.90 -9.69 12.70
CA ILE A 281 6.61 -9.97 12.06
C ILE A 281 6.51 -11.44 11.66
N ALA A 282 7.54 -12.00 11.01
CA ALA A 282 7.57 -13.40 10.61
C ALA A 282 7.54 -14.37 11.82
N GLN A 283 8.27 -14.05 12.88
CA GLN A 283 8.25 -14.85 14.12
C GLN A 283 6.89 -14.83 14.78
N LEU A 284 6.28 -13.64 14.93
CA LEU A 284 4.96 -13.48 15.51
C LEU A 284 3.89 -14.24 14.72
N ALA A 285 3.95 -14.18 13.38
CA ALA A 285 3.02 -14.92 12.54
C ALA A 285 3.11 -16.43 12.77
N ARG A 286 4.32 -16.98 12.88
CA ARG A 286 4.52 -18.40 13.21
C ARG A 286 4.08 -18.74 14.65
N GLU A 287 4.30 -17.84 15.60
CA GLU A 287 3.86 -18.02 17.00
C GLU A 287 2.32 -18.03 17.11
N GLN A 288 1.62 -17.28 16.24
CA GLN A 288 0.17 -17.19 16.21
C GLN A 288 -0.50 -18.28 15.35
N ALA A 289 0.24 -18.86 14.40
CA ALA A 289 -0.27 -19.90 13.52
C ALA A 289 -0.45 -21.25 14.25
N GLU A 290 -1.42 -22.02 13.80
CA GLU A 290 -1.61 -23.41 14.26
C GLU A 290 -0.53 -24.34 13.71
N ARG A 291 -0.04 -24.07 12.49
CA ARG A 291 1.05 -24.83 11.86
C ARG A 291 2.42 -24.22 12.19
N ASN A 292 3.34 -25.08 12.61
CA ASN A 292 4.74 -24.72 12.75
C ASN A 292 5.50 -24.98 11.44
N ILE A 293 6.19 -23.96 10.92
CA ILE A 293 7.01 -24.05 9.70
C ILE A 293 8.45 -23.58 9.96
N PRO A 294 9.44 -24.10 9.21
CA PRO A 294 10.82 -23.60 9.28
C PRO A 294 10.91 -22.14 8.82
N ILE A 295 11.57 -21.30 9.63
CA ILE A 295 11.92 -19.93 9.25
C ILE A 295 13.44 -19.83 9.05
N LYS A 296 13.84 -19.37 7.87
CA LYS A 296 15.24 -19.07 7.53
C LYS A 296 15.44 -17.57 7.46
N VAL A 297 16.34 -16.99 8.25
CA VAL A 297 16.68 -15.57 8.20
C VAL A 297 18.02 -15.40 7.50
N ILE A 298 18.05 -14.56 6.46
CA ILE A 298 19.25 -14.19 5.74
C ILE A 298 19.43 -12.68 5.86
N VAL A 299 20.59 -12.25 6.36
CA VAL A 299 20.94 -10.83 6.54
C VAL A 299 21.95 -10.44 5.47
N LEU A 300 21.63 -9.42 4.69
CA LEU A 300 22.53 -8.78 3.73
C LEU A 300 23.16 -7.53 4.33
N SER A 301 24.42 -7.29 4.02
CA SER A 301 25.07 -6.01 4.27
C SER A 301 24.47 -4.92 3.39
N VAL A 302 24.74 -3.65 3.73
CA VAL A 302 24.40 -2.51 2.86
C VAL A 302 25.03 -2.58 1.46
N ALA A 303 26.07 -3.40 1.29
CA ALA A 303 26.74 -3.67 0.01
C ALA A 303 26.16 -4.89 -0.74
N GLY A 304 25.14 -5.58 -0.19
CA GLY A 304 24.50 -6.72 -0.84
C GLY A 304 25.14 -8.09 -0.58
N GLU A 305 26.18 -8.15 0.25
CA GLU A 305 26.84 -9.40 0.66
C GLU A 305 26.12 -10.07 1.82
N VAL A 306 26.12 -11.41 1.86
CA VAL A 306 25.49 -12.17 2.96
C VAL A 306 26.35 -12.05 4.22
N VAL A 307 25.78 -11.47 5.27
CA VAL A 307 26.40 -11.33 6.60
C VAL A 307 26.07 -12.52 7.48
N SER A 308 24.82 -13.00 7.44
CA SER A 308 24.40 -14.19 8.17
C SER A 308 23.29 -14.94 7.46
N ASP A 309 23.23 -16.24 7.72
CA ASP A 309 22.22 -17.17 7.22
C ASP A 309 21.94 -18.20 8.34
N GLN A 310 20.76 -18.14 8.94
CA GLN A 310 20.40 -18.96 10.11
C GLN A 310 18.94 -19.42 10.09
N TRP A 311 18.69 -20.59 10.65
CA TRP A 311 17.34 -21.09 10.93
C TRP A 311 16.93 -20.73 12.35
N ILE A 312 15.68 -20.28 12.53
CA ILE A 312 15.09 -19.88 13.82
C ILE A 312 13.73 -20.54 14.03
#